data_AF-A0A8S3IZ39-F1
#
_entry.id   AF-A0A8S3IZ39-F1
#
_cell.length_a   1.000
_cell.length_b   1.000
_cell.length_c   1.000
_cell.angle_alpha   90.00
_cell.angle_beta   90.00
_cell.angle_gamma   90.00
#
_symmetry.space_group_name_H-M   'P 1'
#
loop_
_entity.id
_entity.type
_entity.pdbx_description
1 polymer ?
#
loop_
_entity_poly.entity_id
_entity_poly.type
_entity_poly.pdbx_seq_one_letter_code
_entity_poly.pdbx_strand_id
1 'polypeptide(L)'
;MQLFGGEFSFEDETPLQNFNKFATALITVFQILTGEDWNEIMYNGIISQGGASGIGMIYSLYFIILVLFGNYTLLNVFLAIAVDNLANAHELTKDEEEEQAAEEEKRERESKDVESMFKLGAAQAEAATATT
;
A
#
# COMPACT_ATOMS: atom_id res chain seq x y z
N MET A 1 -23.96 15.38 6.26
CA MET A 1 -25.45 15.33 6.21
C MET A 1 -26.10 16.07 7.38
N GLN A 2 -25.74 15.83 8.64
CA GLN A 2 -26.33 16.59 9.76
C GLN A 2 -25.97 18.09 9.76
N LEU A 3 -24.72 18.42 9.37
CA LEU A 3 -24.25 19.82 9.35
C LEU A 3 -24.62 20.59 8.08
N PHE A 4 -24.81 19.91 6.95
CA PHE A 4 -24.89 20.53 5.62
C PHE A 4 -25.98 19.94 4.71
N GLY A 5 -26.86 19.09 5.25
CA GLY A 5 -27.87 18.39 4.47
C GLY A 5 -28.99 19.35 4.08
N GLY A 6 -29.15 19.61 2.78
CA GLY A 6 -30.11 20.59 2.25
C GLY A 6 -29.58 22.03 2.23
N GLU A 7 -28.45 22.29 2.89
CA GLU A 7 -27.91 23.65 3.06
C GLU A 7 -27.13 24.15 1.84
N PHE A 8 -26.68 23.25 0.97
CA PHE A 8 -25.98 23.60 -0.28
C PHE A 8 -26.98 23.97 -1.38
N SER A 9 -27.93 24.83 -1.06
CA SER A 9 -28.97 25.33 -1.98
C SER A 9 -28.72 26.80 -2.27
N PHE A 10 -27.89 27.09 -3.27
CA PHE A 10 -27.56 28.45 -3.69
C PHE A 10 -28.54 28.95 -4.75
N GLU A 11 -28.58 30.27 -4.99
CA GLU A 11 -29.55 30.93 -5.90
C GLU A 11 -29.51 30.37 -7.34
N ASP A 12 -28.33 29.96 -7.82
CA ASP A 12 -28.14 29.52 -9.20
C ASP A 12 -28.27 28.00 -9.41
N GLU A 13 -27.96 27.15 -8.41
CA GLU A 13 -28.21 25.70 -8.42
C GLU A 13 -27.67 25.01 -7.15
N THR A 14 -28.08 23.75 -6.94
CA THR A 14 -27.45 22.84 -5.96
C THR A 14 -26.18 22.24 -6.57
N PRO A 15 -24.98 22.44 -5.97
CA PRO A 15 -23.75 21.85 -6.48
C PRO A 15 -23.82 20.33 -6.51
N LEU A 16 -23.09 19.70 -7.45
CA LEU A 16 -22.97 18.25 -7.51
C LEU A 16 -22.38 17.67 -6.22
N GLN A 17 -21.40 18.37 -5.64
CA GLN A 17 -20.79 18.06 -4.36
C GLN A 17 -21.63 18.63 -3.22
N ASN A 18 -22.61 17.85 -2.75
CA ASN A 18 -23.49 18.25 -1.66
C ASN A 18 -23.74 17.11 -0.67
N PHE A 19 -24.38 17.44 0.45
CA PHE A 19 -24.67 16.49 1.53
C PHE A 19 -26.15 16.14 1.67
N ASN A 20 -26.94 16.28 0.58
CA ASN A 20 -28.40 16.10 0.60
C ASN A 20 -28.82 14.63 0.63
N LYS A 21 -28.05 13.76 -0.05
CA LYS A 21 -28.28 12.30 -0.11
C LYS A 21 -27.06 11.55 0.39
N PHE A 22 -27.28 10.37 0.96
CA PHE A 22 -26.20 9.55 1.52
C PHE A 22 -25.11 9.21 0.50
N ALA A 23 -25.50 8.72 -0.69
CA ALA A 23 -24.54 8.34 -1.73
C ALA A 23 -23.71 9.55 -2.22
N THR A 24 -24.36 10.69 -2.47
CA THR A 24 -23.68 11.93 -2.85
C THR A 24 -22.74 12.42 -1.75
N ALA A 25 -23.20 12.42 -0.50
CA ALA A 25 -22.38 12.80 0.65
C ALA A 25 -21.14 11.90 0.80
N LEU A 26 -21.28 10.60 0.55
CA LEU A 26 -20.16 9.66 0.59
C LEU A 26 -19.12 9.98 -0.50
N ILE A 27 -19.58 10.25 -1.72
CA ILE A 27 -18.70 10.66 -2.84
C ILE A 27 -18.03 12.00 -2.54
N THR A 28 -18.76 12.98 -2.01
CA THR A 28 -18.20 14.28 -1.60
C THR A 28 -17.14 14.13 -0.51
N VAL A 29 -17.36 13.27 0.49
CA VAL A 29 -16.34 12.97 1.51
C VAL A 29 -15.13 12.28 0.88
N PHE A 30 -15.35 11.34 -0.04
CA PHE A 30 -14.26 10.69 -0.77
C PHE A 30 -13.42 11.70 -1.56
N GLN A 31 -14.06 12.64 -2.28
CA GLN A 31 -13.38 13.73 -3.00
C GLN A 31 -12.57 14.64 -2.05
N ILE A 32 -13.10 14.96 -0.86
CA ILE A 32 -12.36 15.71 0.14
C ILE A 32 -11.12 14.93 0.61
N LEU A 33 -11.24 13.61 0.80
CA LEU A 33 -10.14 12.75 1.21
C LEU A 33 -9.08 12.56 0.12
N THR A 34 -9.44 12.62 -1.17
CA THR A 34 -8.44 12.63 -2.25
C THR A 34 -7.70 13.97 -2.37
N GLY A 35 -8.20 15.01 -1.70
CA GLY A 35 -7.62 16.36 -1.74
C GLY A 35 -8.00 17.15 -2.99
N GLU A 36 -8.98 16.69 -3.75
CA GLU A 36 -9.45 17.36 -4.97
C GLU A 36 -10.52 18.40 -4.63
N ASP A 37 -10.25 19.67 -4.92
CA ASP A 37 -11.18 20.81 -4.75
C ASP A 37 -11.90 20.86 -3.39
N TRP A 38 -11.27 20.30 -2.34
CA TRP A 38 -11.84 20.24 -1.00
C TRP A 38 -12.03 21.62 -0.37
N ASN A 39 -11.20 22.58 -0.76
CA ASN A 39 -11.29 23.98 -0.34
C ASN A 39 -12.54 24.65 -0.93
N GLU A 40 -12.93 24.33 -2.16
CA GLU A 40 -14.15 24.85 -2.77
C GLU A 40 -15.39 24.29 -2.06
N ILE A 41 -15.40 22.99 -1.75
CA ILE A 41 -16.47 22.36 -0.97
C ILE A 41 -16.56 22.99 0.43
N MET A 42 -15.41 23.29 1.05
CA MET A 42 -15.35 24.02 2.32
C MET A 42 -15.90 25.44 2.20
N TYR A 43 -15.57 26.18 1.14
CA TYR A 43 -16.11 27.52 0.92
C TYR A 43 -17.63 27.51 0.76
N ASN A 44 -18.16 26.55 0.00
CA ASN A 44 -19.61 26.33 -0.09
C ASN A 44 -20.22 26.03 1.29
N GLY A 45 -19.54 25.23 2.11
CA GLY A 45 -19.90 25.00 3.50
C GLY A 45 -19.98 26.30 4.32
N ILE A 46 -18.97 27.15 4.25
CA ILE A 46 -18.93 28.44 4.97
C ILE A 46 -20.07 29.36 4.50
N ILE A 47 -20.28 29.47 3.18
CA ILE A 47 -21.31 30.32 2.60
C ILE A 47 -22.70 29.84 3.03
N SER A 48 -22.96 28.53 2.99
CA SER A 48 -24.24 27.95 3.41
C SER A 48 -24.58 28.22 4.89
N GLN A 49 -23.56 28.43 5.73
CA GLN A 49 -23.71 28.63 7.18
C GLN A 49 -23.63 30.11 7.61
N GLY A 50 -24.04 31.03 6.73
CA GLY A 50 -24.08 32.47 7.02
C GLY A 50 -22.81 33.23 6.64
N GLY A 51 -21.95 32.64 5.80
CA GLY A 51 -20.80 33.30 5.19
C GLY A 51 -19.62 33.57 6.11
N ALA A 52 -18.54 34.11 5.53
CA ALA A 52 -17.28 34.36 6.23
C ALA A 52 -17.38 35.49 7.28
N SER A 53 -18.33 36.41 7.12
CA SER A 53 -18.59 37.48 8.10
C SER A 53 -19.49 37.04 9.27
N GLY A 54 -20.10 35.85 9.16
CA GLY A 54 -20.93 35.24 10.20
C GLY A 54 -20.23 34.09 10.94
N ILE A 55 -21.03 33.17 11.49
CA ILE A 55 -20.51 31.98 12.17
C ILE A 55 -20.00 30.90 11.20
N GLY A 56 -20.20 31.08 9.89
CA GLY A 56 -19.85 30.10 8.86
C GLY A 56 -18.40 29.68 8.88
N MET A 57 -17.49 30.57 9.30
CA MET A 57 -16.06 30.27 9.41
C MET A 57 -15.75 29.12 10.39
N ILE A 58 -16.55 28.94 11.45
CA ILE A 58 -16.37 27.85 12.43
C ILE A 58 -16.55 26.48 11.76
N TYR A 59 -17.42 26.38 10.77
CA TYR A 59 -17.68 25.14 10.04
C TYR A 59 -16.50 24.71 9.15
N SER A 60 -15.55 25.60 8.84
CA SER A 60 -14.30 25.23 8.15
C SER A 60 -13.50 24.18 8.94
N LEU A 61 -13.62 24.19 10.27
CA LEU A 61 -12.93 23.22 11.14
C LEU A 61 -13.34 21.79 10.84
N TYR A 62 -14.60 21.54 10.45
CA TYR A 62 -15.04 20.21 10.04
C TYR A 62 -14.21 19.69 8.86
N PHE A 63 -14.03 20.52 7.82
CA PHE A 63 -13.29 20.14 6.62
C PHE A 63 -11.79 20.00 6.90
N ILE A 64 -11.21 20.91 7.68
CA ILE A 64 -9.79 20.84 8.07
C ILE A 64 -9.50 19.56 8.86
N ILE A 65 -10.34 19.25 9.87
CA ILE A 65 -10.21 18.02 10.67
C ILE A 65 -10.38 16.79 9.78
N LEU A 66 -11.37 16.79 8.88
CA LEU A 66 -11.62 15.68 7.96
C LEU A 66 -10.41 15.43 7.05
N VAL A 67 -9.83 16.48 6.46
CA VAL A 67 -8.65 16.36 5.59
C VAL A 67 -7.43 15.88 6.38
N LEU A 68 -7.16 16.45 7.56
CA LEU A 68 -5.98 16.09 8.36
C LEU A 68 -6.06 14.65 8.89
N PHE A 69 -7.12 14.32 9.64
CA PHE A 69 -7.26 13.01 10.25
C PHE A 69 -7.59 11.93 9.23
N GLY A 70 -8.38 12.27 8.21
CA GLY A 70 -8.71 11.36 7.12
C GLY A 70 -7.48 10.94 6.33
N ASN A 71 -6.68 11.91 5.88
CA ASN A 71 -5.43 11.59 5.16
C ASN A 71 -4.38 10.93 6.04
N TYR A 72 -4.28 11.32 7.31
CA TYR A 72 -3.39 10.63 8.25
C TYR A 72 -3.77 9.14 8.39
N THR A 73 -5.06 8.85 8.49
CA THR A 73 -5.57 7.47 8.57
C THR A 73 -5.30 6.71 7.26
N LEU A 74 -5.59 7.32 6.10
CA LEU A 74 -5.31 6.71 4.80
C LEU A 74 -3.82 6.44 4.59
N LEU A 75 -2.95 7.38 4.96
CA LEU A 75 -1.51 7.23 4.86
C LEU A 75 -1.01 6.09 5.75
N ASN A 76 -1.50 6.01 7.00
CA ASN A 76 -1.11 4.93 7.90
C ASN A 76 -1.56 3.56 7.40
N VAL A 77 -2.78 3.46 6.85
CA VAL A 77 -3.26 2.21 6.23
C VAL A 77 -2.44 1.85 4.99
N PHE A 78 -2.16 2.82 4.12
CA PHE A 78 -1.33 2.62 2.94
C PHE A 78 0.08 2.16 3.32
N LEU A 79 0.70 2.82 4.31
CA LEU A 79 2.04 2.49 4.80
C LEU A 79 2.06 1.09 5.40
N ALA A 80 1.07 0.72 6.22
CA ALA A 80 0.97 -0.61 6.78
C ALA A 80 0.94 -1.67 5.67
N ILE A 81 0.06 -1.50 4.68
CA ILE A 81 -0.04 -2.43 3.54
C ILE A 81 1.25 -2.47 2.71
N ALA A 82 1.86 -1.31 2.45
CA ALA A 82 3.09 -1.23 1.64
C ALA A 82 4.28 -1.89 2.35
N VAL A 83 4.41 -1.68 3.66
CA VAL A 83 5.46 -2.30 4.48
C VAL A 83 5.25 -3.81 4.55
N ASP A 84 4.04 -4.27 4.80
CA ASP A 84 3.73 -5.70 4.84
C ASP A 84 4.03 -6.38 3.50
N ASN A 85 3.63 -5.76 2.39
CA ASN A 85 3.92 -6.28 1.05
C ASN A 85 5.42 -6.31 0.74
N LEU A 86 6.16 -5.29 1.13
CA LEU A 86 7.61 -5.23 0.92
C LEU A 86 8.35 -6.28 1.77
N ALA A 87 7.93 -6.46 3.02
CA ALA A 87 8.49 -7.47 3.91
C ALA A 87 8.27 -8.88 3.34
N ASN A 88 7.05 -9.19 2.90
CA ASN A 88 6.73 -10.47 2.27
C ASN A 88 7.54 -10.72 0.99
N ALA A 89 7.68 -9.70 0.13
CA ALA A 89 8.48 -9.82 -1.09
C ALA A 89 9.96 -10.08 -0.78
N HIS A 90 10.51 -9.39 0.22
CA HIS A 90 11.90 -9.58 0.66
C HIS A 90 12.13 -10.96 1.30
N GLU A 91 11.17 -11.47 2.08
CA GLU A 91 11.25 -12.82 2.66
C GLU A 91 11.26 -13.89 1.57
N LEU A 92 10.40 -13.80 0.56
CA LEU A 92 10.40 -14.71 -0.58
C LEU A 92 11.72 -14.70 -1.35
N THR A 93 12.29 -13.52 -1.64
CA THR A 93 13.60 -13.45 -2.31
C THR A 93 14.70 -14.12 -1.48
N LYS A 94 14.66 -13.95 -0.15
CA LYS A 94 15.65 -14.56 0.74
C LYS A 94 15.53 -16.09 0.75
N ASP A 95 14.31 -16.62 0.80
CA ASP A 95 14.08 -18.07 0.78
C ASP A 95 14.53 -18.68 -0.56
N GLU A 96 14.28 -18.00 -1.68
CA GLU A 96 14.75 -18.43 -3.02
C GLU A 96 16.29 -18.42 -3.11
N GLU A 97 16.94 -17.40 -2.57
CA GLU A 97 18.41 -17.31 -2.51
C GLU A 97 19.01 -18.44 -1.65
N GLU A 98 18.39 -18.75 -0.50
CA GLU A 98 18.83 -19.84 0.39
C GLU A 98 18.63 -21.22 -0.26
N GLU A 99 17.51 -21.45 -0.95
CA GLU A 99 17.26 -22.70 -1.68
C GLU A 99 18.26 -22.89 -2.83
N GLN A 100 18.52 -21.83 -3.62
CA GLN A 100 19.52 -21.87 -4.69
C GLN A 100 20.93 -22.15 -4.17
N ALA A 101 21.33 -21.52 -3.06
CA ALA A 101 22.63 -21.77 -2.44
C ALA A 101 22.75 -23.21 -1.93
N ALA A 102 21.68 -23.76 -1.34
CA ALA A 102 21.66 -25.14 -0.86
C ALA A 102 21.71 -26.16 -2.02
N GLU A 103 21.00 -25.91 -3.13
CA GLU A 103 21.06 -26.74 -4.33
C GLU A 103 22.45 -26.70 -4.98
N GLU A 104 23.07 -25.52 -5.07
CA GLU A 104 24.42 -25.36 -5.60
C GLU A 104 25.44 -26.11 -4.75
N GLU A 105 25.36 -25.99 -3.42
CA GLU A 105 26.24 -26.72 -2.50
C GLU A 105 26.07 -28.25 -2.64
N LYS A 106 24.83 -28.73 -2.75
CA LYS A 106 24.55 -30.16 -2.94
C LYS A 106 25.12 -30.67 -4.26
N ARG A 107 24.93 -29.93 -5.35
CA ARG A 107 25.47 -30.27 -6.67
C ARG A 107 27.00 -30.27 -6.67
N GLU A 108 27.65 -29.35 -5.97
CA GLU A 108 29.09 -29.37 -5.78
C GLU A 108 29.57 -30.63 -5.04
N ARG A 109 28.91 -30.99 -3.93
CA ARG A 109 29.26 -32.20 -3.16
C ARG A 109 29.12 -33.47 -4.02
N GLU A 110 28.01 -33.61 -4.73
CA GLU A 110 27.78 -34.72 -5.66
C GLU A 110 28.87 -34.80 -6.75
N SER A 111 29.29 -33.66 -7.31
CA SER A 111 30.37 -33.63 -8.31
C SER A 111 31.72 -34.11 -7.75
N LYS A 112 32.07 -33.68 -6.53
CA LYS A 112 33.30 -34.09 -5.83
C LYS A 112 33.28 -35.58 -5.49
N ASP A 113 32.14 -36.10 -5.06
CA ASP A 113 31.96 -37.52 -4.75
C ASP A 113 32.12 -38.41 -6.00
N VAL A 114 31.50 -38.03 -7.13
CA VAL A 114 31.66 -38.73 -8.41
C VAL A 114 33.11 -38.73 -8.88
N GLU A 115 33.81 -37.59 -8.76
CA GLU A 115 35.23 -37.50 -9.10
C GLU A 115 36.09 -38.43 -8.21
N SER A 116 35.79 -38.50 -6.92
CA SER A 116 36.51 -39.36 -5.98
C SER A 116 36.34 -40.86 -6.30
N MET A 117 35.12 -41.29 -6.65
CA MET A 117 34.85 -42.68 -7.04
C MET A 117 35.62 -43.07 -8.31
N PHE A 118 35.69 -42.17 -9.30
CA PHE A 118 36.45 -42.40 -10.53
C PHE A 118 37.94 -42.62 -10.25
N LYS A 119 38.54 -41.77 -9.39
CA LYS A 119 39.95 -41.91 -8.99
C LYS A 119 40.21 -43.21 -8.23
N LEU A 120 39.33 -43.60 -7.34
CA LEU A 120 39.45 -44.86 -6.58
C LEU A 120 39.39 -46.08 -7.50
N GLY A 121 38.45 -46.10 -8.45
CA GLY A 121 38.32 -47.17 -9.44
C GLY A 121 39.54 -47.29 -10.34
N ALA A 122 40.09 -46.16 -10.80
CA ALA A 122 41.31 -46.14 -11.60
C ALA A 122 42.52 -46.69 -10.81
N ALA A 123 42.69 -46.28 -9.55
CA ALA A 123 43.77 -46.78 -8.70
C ALA A 123 43.66 -48.29 -8.40
N GLN A 124 42.45 -48.80 -8.19
CA GLN A 124 42.21 -50.23 -7.99
C GLN A 124 42.51 -51.04 -9.27
N ALA A 125 42.13 -50.53 -10.44
CA ALA A 125 42.42 -51.18 -11.72
C ALA A 125 43.93 -51.25 -11.98
N GLU A 126 44.65 -50.16 -11.72
CA GLU A 126 46.11 -50.09 -11.88
C GLU A 126 46.83 -51.07 -10.94
N ALA A 127 46.40 -51.14 -9.67
CA ALA A 127 46.94 -52.09 -8.70
C ALA A 127 46.68 -53.56 -9.08
N ALA A 128 45.51 -53.88 -9.66
CA ALA A 128 45.19 -55.23 -10.13
C ALA A 128 46.09 -55.67 -11.29
N THR A 129 46.38 -54.76 -12.24
CA THR A 129 47.33 -55.04 -13.34
C THR A 129 48.79 -55.18 -12.88
N ALA A 130 49.19 -54.52 -11.79
CA ALA A 130 50.57 -54.60 -11.28
C ALA A 130 50.88 -55.89 -10.51
N THR A 131 49.86 -56.68 -10.16
CA THR A 131 50.00 -57.91 -9.36
C THR A 131 49.89 -59.20 -10.20
N THR A 132 49.74 -59.08 -11.52
CA THR A 132 49.68 -60.20 -12.48
C THR A 132 50.93 -60.21 -13.36
#